data_AF-A0A5B7BY13-F1
#
_entry.id   AF-A0A5B7BY13-F1
#
_cell.length_a   1.000
_cell.length_b   1.000
_cell.length_c   1.000
_cell.angle_alpha   90.00
_cell.angle_beta   90.00
_cell.angle_gamma   90.00
#
_symmetry.space_group_name_H-M   'P 1'
#
loop_
_entity.id
_entity.type
_entity.pdbx_description
1 polymer ?
#
loop_
_entity_poly.entity_id
_entity_poly.type
_entity_poly.pdbx_seq_one_letter_code
_entity_poly.pdbx_strand_id
1 'polypeptide(L)'
;DMYCNDPTSARQALCFHLDPEISSSLSFVQFPQIFYNVSNNDIYDGQSRSTYKTMWAGMDGLRGPGFTGTCYYLKKTTLYGSRNQEDEYLLEPEKNFGLSSKFNASLISSSEKDANGNGVISDEILEEARNLASCAFEK
;
A
#
# COMPACT_ATOMS: atom_id res chain seq x y z
N ASP A 1 12.43 -11.82 -6.08
CA ASP A 1 11.59 -12.72 -5.30
C ASP A 1 11.83 -12.45 -3.81
N MET A 2 11.08 -11.51 -3.24
CA MET A 2 11.36 -11.05 -1.88
C MET A 2 10.51 -11.84 -0.87
N TYR A 3 11.04 -12.11 0.32
CA TYR A 3 10.29 -12.72 1.41
C TYR A 3 10.45 -11.92 2.71
N CYS A 4 9.51 -12.08 3.64
CA CYS A 4 9.57 -11.43 4.94
C CYS A 4 10.66 -12.08 5.80
N ASN A 5 11.70 -11.32 6.14
CA ASN A 5 12.82 -11.79 6.97
C ASN A 5 12.68 -11.38 8.46
N ASP A 6 11.83 -10.39 8.75
CA ASP A 6 11.53 -9.93 10.10
C ASP A 6 10.01 -10.05 10.35
N PRO A 7 9.57 -11.01 11.18
CA PRO A 7 8.15 -11.19 11.48
C PRO A 7 7.53 -9.98 12.21
N THR A 8 8.35 -9.05 12.72
CA THR A 8 7.89 -7.83 13.38
C THR A 8 7.71 -6.64 12.43
N SER A 9 8.07 -6.77 11.15
CA SER A 9 7.98 -5.71 10.13
C SER A 9 6.58 -5.09 10.04
N ALA A 10 5.53 -5.90 10.06
CA ALA A 10 4.14 -5.42 10.07
C ALA A 10 3.83 -4.55 11.30
N ARG A 11 4.29 -4.97 12.48
CA ARG A 11 4.12 -4.21 13.72
C ARG A 11 4.91 -2.90 13.68
N GLN A 12 6.14 -2.92 13.17
CA GLN A 12 6.97 -1.72 13.02
C GLN A 12 6.31 -0.72 12.05
N ALA A 13 5.79 -1.18 10.91
CA ALA A 13 5.06 -0.34 9.98
C ALA A 13 3.80 0.27 10.59
N LEU A 14 3.06 -0.52 11.39
CA LEU A 14 1.88 -0.04 12.11
C LEU A 14 2.20 1.05 13.11
N CYS A 15 3.38 1.05 13.74
CA CYS A 15 3.80 2.15 14.60
C CYS A 15 3.75 3.49 13.86
N PHE A 16 4.22 3.55 12.61
CA PHE A 16 4.14 4.77 11.80
C PHE A 16 2.72 5.09 11.33
N HIS A 17 1.96 4.07 10.90
CA HIS A 17 0.58 4.27 10.42
C HIS A 17 -0.40 4.68 11.52
N LEU A 18 -0.11 4.35 12.77
CA LEU A 18 -0.96 4.68 13.93
C LEU A 18 -0.41 5.86 14.74
N ASP A 19 0.74 6.41 14.36
CA ASP A 19 1.32 7.58 15.01
C ASP A 19 0.45 8.82 14.74
N PRO A 20 -0.06 9.50 15.78
CA PRO A 20 -0.93 10.67 15.62
C PRO A 20 -0.31 11.84 14.86
N GLU A 21 1.02 12.01 14.91
CA GLU A 21 1.71 13.16 14.31
C GLU A 21 1.94 12.96 12.81
N ILE A 22 2.34 11.75 12.40
CA ILE A 22 2.70 11.48 11.00
C ILE A 22 1.58 10.79 10.21
N SER A 23 0.68 10.04 10.86
CA SER A 23 -0.26 9.15 10.16
C SER A 23 -1.08 9.89 9.11
N SER A 24 -1.65 11.05 9.43
CA SER A 24 -2.49 11.83 8.50
C SER A 24 -1.77 12.12 7.18
N SER A 25 -0.46 12.37 7.22
CA SER A 25 0.37 12.67 6.05
C SER A 25 1.06 11.45 5.43
N LEU A 26 1.04 10.30 6.10
CA LEU A 26 1.75 9.10 5.70
C LEU A 26 0.96 8.28 4.67
N SER A 27 1.58 8.03 3.51
CA SER A 27 1.04 7.15 2.48
C SER A 27 1.51 5.71 2.61
N PHE A 28 2.80 5.49 2.84
CA PHE A 28 3.38 4.15 2.95
C PHE A 28 4.65 4.17 3.81
N VAL A 29 5.01 3.01 4.34
CA VAL A 29 6.29 2.74 4.99
C VAL A 29 7.09 1.82 4.09
N GLN A 30 8.28 2.25 3.68
CA GLN A 30 9.18 1.48 2.80
C GLN A 30 10.34 0.92 3.61
N PHE A 31 10.52 -0.40 3.55
CA PHE A 31 11.68 -1.09 4.11
C PHE A 31 12.75 -1.26 3.03
N PRO A 32 14.05 -1.24 3.39
CA PRO A 32 15.15 -1.46 2.46
C PRO A 32 15.07 -2.87 1.84
N GLN A 33 15.28 -2.95 0.53
CA GLN A 33 15.41 -4.24 -0.15
C GLN A 33 16.82 -4.79 0.09
N ILE A 34 16.91 -6.01 0.63
CA ILE A 34 18.18 -6.67 0.93
C ILE A 34 18.33 -7.89 0.01
N PHE A 35 19.35 -7.86 -0.83
CA PHE A 35 19.67 -8.97 -1.75
C PHE A 35 20.67 -9.92 -1.10
N TYR A 36 20.34 -11.22 -1.13
CA TYR A 36 21.19 -12.28 -0.60
C TYR A 36 22.11 -12.86 -1.68
N ASN A 37 23.16 -13.56 -1.25
CA ASN A 37 24.11 -14.26 -2.11
C ASN A 37 24.81 -13.36 -3.15
N VAL A 38 25.05 -12.10 -2.78
CA VAL A 38 25.82 -11.18 -3.60
C VAL A 38 27.31 -11.45 -3.42
N SER A 39 28.07 -11.42 -4.52
CA SER A 39 29.52 -11.63 -4.50
C SER A 39 30.21 -10.66 -3.56
N ASN A 40 31.27 -11.10 -2.88
CA ASN A 40 32.16 -10.21 -2.12
C ASN A 40 32.79 -9.14 -3.03
N ASN A 41 33.01 -9.48 -4.31
CA ASN A 41 33.45 -8.54 -5.33
C ASN A 41 32.24 -8.03 -6.12
N ASP A 42 31.35 -7.30 -5.44
CA ASP A 42 30.11 -6.75 -5.98
C ASP A 42 30.37 -5.52 -6.88
N ILE A 43 31.03 -5.74 -8.02
CA ILE A 43 31.40 -4.70 -8.99
C ILE A 43 30.20 -4.12 -9.75
N TYR A 44 29.08 -4.83 -9.76
CA TYR A 44 27.84 -4.39 -10.41
C TYR A 44 26.87 -3.71 -9.44
N ASP A 45 27.24 -3.58 -8.16
CA ASP A 45 26.39 -3.07 -7.09
C ASP A 45 25.00 -3.74 -7.05
N GLY A 46 24.98 -5.08 -7.11
CA GLY A 46 23.76 -5.88 -7.04
C GLY A 46 22.98 -5.69 -5.74
N GLN A 47 23.65 -5.26 -4.66
CA GLN A 47 23.00 -4.85 -3.42
C GLN A 47 22.34 -3.46 -3.49
N SER A 48 22.63 -2.66 -4.51
CA SER A 48 22.18 -1.25 -4.64
C SER A 48 22.42 -0.45 -3.35
N ARG A 49 23.65 -0.51 -2.83
CA ARG A 49 23.98 -0.06 -1.47
C ARG A 49 23.71 1.43 -1.27
N SER A 50 24.04 2.25 -2.27
CA SER A 50 23.84 3.70 -2.22
C SER A 50 22.37 4.05 -1.99
N THR A 51 21.46 3.39 -2.75
CA THR A 51 20.02 3.60 -2.67
C THR A 51 19.48 3.23 -1.29
N TYR A 52 19.67 1.99 -0.86
CA TYR A 52 18.98 1.44 0.31
C TYR A 52 19.65 1.76 1.66
N LYS A 53 20.96 2.06 1.69
CA LYS A 53 21.68 2.34 2.94
C LYS A 53 21.90 3.83 3.21
N THR A 54 21.96 4.66 2.17
CA THR A 54 22.32 6.07 2.33
C THR A 54 21.24 7.01 1.80
N MET A 55 20.87 6.89 0.53
CA MET A 55 19.99 7.83 -0.14
C MET A 55 18.62 7.89 0.51
N TRP A 56 18.02 6.75 0.83
CA TRP A 56 16.69 6.69 1.45
C TRP A 56 16.62 7.29 2.83
N ALA A 57 17.60 6.99 3.69
CA ALA A 57 17.67 7.61 5.02
C ALA A 57 17.80 9.15 4.91
N GLY A 58 18.53 9.64 3.90
CA GLY A 58 18.62 11.08 3.62
C GLY A 58 17.30 11.68 3.12
N MET A 59 16.59 10.98 2.22
CA MET A 59 15.30 11.42 1.68
C MET A 59 14.19 11.40 2.73
N ASP A 60 14.28 10.49 3.71
CA ASP A 60 13.32 10.38 4.81
C ASP A 60 13.26 11.66 5.66
N GLY A 61 14.41 12.34 5.84
CA GLY A 61 14.47 13.65 6.48
C GLY A 61 13.81 14.80 5.67
N LEU A 62 13.34 14.52 4.45
CA LEU A 62 12.66 15.50 3.59
C LEU A 62 11.19 15.12 3.34
N ARG A 63 10.94 14.10 2.50
CA ARG A 63 9.58 13.70 2.08
C ARG A 63 9.36 12.19 2.06
N GLY A 64 10.29 11.43 2.63
CA GLY A 64 10.27 9.98 2.59
C GLY A 64 11.05 9.37 1.41
N PRO A 65 11.32 8.07 1.47
CA PRO A 65 11.97 7.31 0.40
C PRO A 65 11.05 7.14 -0.83
N GLY A 66 11.64 6.71 -1.94
CA GLY A 66 10.87 6.33 -3.14
C GLY A 66 10.11 5.02 -2.96
N PHE A 67 9.03 4.85 -3.73
CA PHE A 67 8.25 3.61 -3.78
C PHE A 67 8.86 2.64 -4.80
N THR A 68 9.40 1.50 -4.35
CA THR A 68 10.15 0.56 -5.22
C THR A 68 9.48 -0.79 -5.44
N GLY A 69 8.16 -0.85 -5.24
CA GLY A 69 7.32 -1.98 -5.65
C GLY A 69 7.38 -3.23 -4.76
N THR A 70 8.35 -3.35 -3.85
CA THR A 70 8.38 -4.43 -2.83
C THR A 70 8.80 -3.89 -1.47
N CYS A 71 8.63 -4.68 -0.41
CA CYS A 71 9.05 -4.35 0.96
C CYS A 71 8.36 -3.10 1.54
N TYR A 72 7.06 -2.92 1.34
CA TYR A 72 6.33 -1.77 1.87
C TYR A 72 4.99 -2.15 2.53
N TYR A 73 4.49 -1.24 3.37
CA TYR A 73 3.11 -1.25 3.88
C TYR A 73 2.43 0.05 3.51
N LEU A 74 1.35 -0.04 2.74
CA LEU A 74 0.67 1.12 2.16
C LEU A 74 -0.70 1.35 2.81
N LYS A 75 -1.06 2.61 2.99
CA LYS A 75 -2.38 3.03 3.46
C LYS A 75 -3.36 3.00 2.29
N LYS A 76 -4.36 2.12 2.36
CA LYS A 76 -5.32 1.84 1.26
C LYS A 76 -5.92 3.11 0.63
N THR A 77 -6.29 4.10 1.45
CA THR A 77 -6.90 5.35 0.97
C THR A 77 -6.01 6.15 0.01
N THR A 78 -4.69 5.98 0.08
CA THR A 78 -3.76 6.69 -0.81
C THR A 78 -3.67 6.11 -2.22
N LEU A 79 -4.30 4.95 -2.48
CA LEU A 79 -4.44 4.42 -3.85
C LEU A 79 -5.61 5.05 -4.60
N TYR A 80 -6.61 5.58 -3.87
CA TYR A 80 -7.87 6.03 -4.44
C TYR A 80 -7.94 7.54 -4.62
N GLY A 81 -7.22 8.29 -3.77
CA GLY A 81 -7.26 9.75 -3.76
C GLY A 81 -5.97 10.41 -4.25
N SER A 82 -6.10 11.67 -4.68
CA SER A 82 -4.97 12.56 -4.91
C SER A 82 -4.66 13.38 -3.65
N ARG A 83 -3.47 13.96 -3.62
CA ARG A 83 -3.00 14.78 -2.50
C ARG A 83 -3.97 15.95 -2.26
N ASN A 84 -4.45 16.09 -1.02
CA ASN A 84 -5.40 17.12 -0.57
C ASN A 84 -6.84 16.99 -1.11
N GLN A 85 -7.18 15.86 -1.74
CA GLN A 85 -8.54 15.55 -2.20
C GLN A 85 -9.08 14.35 -1.42
N GLU A 86 -9.07 14.47 -0.09
CA GLU A 86 -9.67 13.46 0.78
C GLU A 86 -11.13 13.27 0.37
N ASP A 87 -11.51 12.03 0.11
CA ASP A 87 -12.88 11.61 -0.22
C ASP A 87 -13.51 12.23 -1.48
N GLU A 88 -12.80 13.03 -2.28
CA GLU A 88 -13.32 13.55 -3.56
C GLU A 88 -13.65 12.41 -4.54
N TYR A 89 -12.86 11.32 -4.47
CA TYR A 89 -13.10 10.11 -5.24
C TYR A 89 -14.42 9.42 -4.90
N LEU A 90 -15.00 9.69 -3.72
CA LEU A 90 -16.29 9.17 -3.28
C LEU A 90 -17.49 10.01 -3.77
N LEU A 91 -17.28 11.19 -4.37
CA LEU A 91 -18.38 12.02 -4.91
C LEU A 91 -18.96 11.42 -6.20
N GLU A 92 -18.09 10.88 -7.07
CA GLU A 92 -18.47 10.22 -8.32
C GLU A 92 -17.82 8.81 -8.40
N PRO A 93 -18.15 7.88 -7.48
CA PRO A 93 -17.45 6.61 -7.37
C PRO A 93 -17.67 5.75 -8.62
N GLU A 94 -18.83 5.85 -9.27
CA GLU A 94 -19.13 5.14 -10.51
C GLU A 94 -18.21 5.55 -11.68
N LYS A 95 -17.80 6.82 -11.71
CA LYS A 95 -16.90 7.36 -12.73
C LYS A 95 -15.44 6.98 -12.46
N ASN A 96 -15.05 6.88 -11.18
CA ASN A 96 -13.67 6.64 -10.77
C ASN A 96 -13.34 5.14 -10.63
N PHE A 97 -14.33 4.33 -10.23
CA PHE A 97 -14.16 2.92 -9.85
C PHE A 97 -15.08 1.98 -10.62
N GLY A 98 -15.94 2.50 -11.50
CA GLY A 98 -16.87 1.70 -12.29
C GLY A 98 -18.21 1.42 -11.59
N LEU A 99 -19.08 0.71 -12.30
CA LEU A 99 -20.50 0.55 -11.95
C LEU A 99 -20.80 -0.49 -10.85
N SER A 100 -19.77 -1.09 -10.24
CA SER A 100 -19.99 -2.07 -9.17
C SER A 100 -20.48 -1.35 -7.90
N SER A 101 -21.77 -1.49 -7.62
CA SER A 101 -22.38 -0.94 -6.40
C SER A 101 -21.80 -1.59 -5.13
N LYS A 102 -21.46 -2.88 -5.17
CA LYS A 102 -20.84 -3.59 -4.05
C LYS A 102 -19.43 -3.09 -3.75
N PHE A 103 -18.62 -2.85 -4.80
CA PHE A 103 -17.27 -2.30 -4.64
C PHE A 103 -17.32 -0.86 -4.13
N ASN A 104 -18.17 -0.02 -4.73
CA ASN A 104 -18.33 1.38 -4.33
C ASN A 104 -18.82 1.50 -2.88
N ALA A 105 -19.77 0.66 -2.46
CA ALA A 105 -20.22 0.61 -1.06
C ALA A 105 -19.10 0.20 -0.10
N SER A 106 -18.24 -0.74 -0.50
CA SER A 106 -17.07 -1.19 0.30
C SER A 106 -16.01 -0.10 0.48
N LEU A 107 -15.85 0.79 -0.50
CA LEU A 107 -14.96 1.95 -0.39
C LEU A 107 -15.47 2.93 0.67
N ILE A 108 -16.77 3.24 0.63
CA ILE A 108 -17.43 4.16 1.58
C ILE A 108 -17.43 3.57 3.00
N SER A 109 -17.76 2.29 3.17
CA SER A 109 -17.74 1.68 4.51
C SER A 109 -16.33 1.58 5.10
N SER A 110 -15.29 1.52 4.28
CA SER A 110 -13.91 1.49 4.77
C SER A 110 -13.38 2.85 5.28
N SER A 111 -14.02 3.97 4.92
CA SER A 111 -13.73 5.28 5.54
C SER A 111 -14.48 5.45 6.87
N GLU A 112 -15.65 4.84 7.01
CA GLU A 112 -16.42 4.78 8.25
C GLU A 112 -15.90 3.64 9.15
N LYS A 113 -14.87 3.93 9.95
CA LYS A 113 -14.19 3.02 10.90
C LYS A 113 -15.04 1.85 11.45
N ASP A 114 -15.07 0.73 10.74
CA ASP A 114 -15.62 -0.53 11.26
C ASP A 114 -14.50 -1.52 11.61
N ALA A 115 -14.34 -1.75 12.91
CA ALA A 115 -13.41 -2.70 13.52
C ALA A 115 -14.06 -4.07 13.76
N ASN A 116 -14.99 -4.51 12.91
CA ASN A 116 -15.70 -5.78 13.12
C ASN A 116 -15.42 -6.81 12.01
N GLY A 117 -14.27 -7.46 12.14
CA GLY A 117 -13.70 -8.39 11.16
C GLY A 117 -14.26 -9.81 11.20
N ASN A 118 -15.57 -10.01 11.37
CA ASN A 118 -16.21 -11.32 11.16
C ASN A 118 -17.05 -11.30 9.88
N GLY A 119 -16.41 -11.03 8.75
CA GLY A 119 -17.03 -11.15 7.44
C GLY A 119 -17.02 -12.61 7.00
N VAL A 120 -18.19 -13.26 7.02
CA VAL A 120 -18.36 -14.56 6.35
C VAL A 120 -18.19 -14.34 4.85
N ILE A 121 -17.23 -15.04 4.23
CA ILE A 121 -17.06 -15.03 2.78
C ILE A 121 -18.26 -15.75 2.18
N SER A 122 -19.11 -15.02 1.45
CA SER A 122 -20.24 -15.60 0.72
C SER A 122 -19.86 -15.84 -0.75
N ASP A 123 -20.54 -16.79 -1.40
CA ASP A 123 -20.38 -17.04 -2.83
C ASP A 123 -20.65 -15.77 -3.65
N GLU A 124 -21.54 -14.90 -3.18
CA GLU A 124 -21.81 -13.61 -3.81
C GLU A 124 -20.62 -12.64 -3.79
N ILE A 125 -19.79 -12.65 -2.73
CA ILE A 125 -18.57 -11.85 -2.65
C ILE A 125 -17.52 -12.42 -3.63
N LEU A 126 -17.46 -13.74 -3.76
CA LEU A 126 -16.54 -14.40 -4.70
C LEU A 126 -16.90 -14.11 -6.16
N GLU A 127 -18.17 -14.19 -6.52
CA GLU A 127 -18.64 -13.83 -7.86
C GLU A 127 -18.39 -12.35 -8.17
N GLU A 128 -18.61 -11.46 -7.20
CA GLU A 128 -18.28 -10.05 -7.37
C GLU A 128 -16.78 -9.83 -7.60
N ALA A 129 -15.92 -10.45 -6.78
CA ALA A 129 -14.47 -10.36 -6.94
C ALA A 129 -13.99 -10.87 -8.32
N ARG A 130 -14.63 -11.93 -8.85
CA ARG A 130 -14.35 -12.44 -10.21
C ARG A 130 -14.71 -11.42 -11.28
N ASN A 131 -15.84 -10.73 -11.13
CA ASN A 131 -16.26 -9.70 -12.06
C ASN A 131 -15.33 -8.48 -12.03
N LEU A 132 -14.93 -8.02 -10.83
CA LEU A 132 -13.99 -6.91 -10.65
C LEU A 132 -12.61 -7.21 -11.23
N ALA A 133 -12.14 -8.46 -11.13
CA ALA A 133 -10.87 -8.90 -11.69
C ALA A 133 -10.91 -9.22 -13.20
N SER A 134 -12.07 -9.04 -13.85
CA SER A 134 -12.22 -9.33 -15.27
C SER A 134 -11.56 -8.26 -16.14
N CYS A 135 -11.12 -8.64 -17.35
CA CYS A 135 -10.56 -7.70 -18.32
C CYS A 135 -11.57 -6.67 -18.84
N ALA A 136 -12.85 -6.79 -18.49
CA ALA A 136 -13.90 -5.89 -18.92
C ALA A 136 -14.18 -4.75 -17.93
N PHE A 137 -13.59 -4.80 -16.73
CA PHE A 137 -13.93 -3.88 -15.65
C PHE A 137 -13.37 -2.46 -15.85
N GLU A 138 -12.09 -2.33 -16.18
CA GLU A 138 -11.39 -1.04 -16.32
C GLU A 138 -11.52 -0.39 -17.71
N LYS A 139 -12.68 -0.52 -18.37
CA LYS A 139 -12.88 -0.04 -19.76
C LYS A 139 -13.05 1.46 -19.89
#